data_AF-A0A1F7L1H2-F1
#
_entry.id   AF-A0A1F7L1H2-F1
#
_cell.length_a   1.000
_cell.length_b   1.000
_cell.length_c   1.000
_cell.angle_alpha   90.00
_cell.angle_beta   90.00
_cell.angle_gamma   90.00
#
_symmetry.space_group_name_H-M   'P 1'
#
loop_
_entity.id
_entity.type
_entity.pdbx_description
1 polymer ?
#
loop_
_entity_poly.entity_id
_entity_poly.type
_entity_poly.pdbx_seq_one_letter_code
_entity_poly.pdbx_strand_id
1 'polypeptide(L)'
;MATDQKSSKFGIGLFIGTLLGGLTALFLSPTSGEENRKLLAKKIKELEKMLEEEHIDKKVKEIFGEVTEEARDLYLKTKKELIKRLSELKETIEHIDREKYETVVKETVDIIKKEAKKEGKEMEKLKEALLKEWKKLEGKKK
;
A
#
# COMPACT_ATOMS: atom_id res chain seq x y z
N MET A 1 -32.02 1.45 -15.99
CA MET A 1 -31.58 0.48 -14.95
C MET A 1 -30.19 0.88 -14.52
N ALA A 2 -30.04 1.61 -13.41
CA ALA A 2 -28.75 2.02 -12.89
C ALA A 2 -28.40 1.12 -11.71
N THR A 3 -27.62 0.07 -11.94
CA THR A 3 -27.02 -0.72 -10.87
C THR A 3 -25.81 0.05 -10.36
N ASP A 4 -26.04 0.86 -9.33
CA ASP A 4 -25.01 1.43 -8.46
C ASP A 4 -24.32 0.28 -7.72
N GLN A 5 -23.38 -0.39 -8.39
CA GLN A 5 -22.51 -1.35 -7.73
C GLN A 5 -21.54 -0.56 -6.86
N LYS A 6 -21.91 -0.34 -5.58
CA LYS A 6 -20.98 0.08 -4.53
C LYS A 6 -19.78 -0.85 -4.55
N SER A 7 -18.72 -0.43 -5.22
CA SER A 7 -17.44 -1.11 -5.29
C SER A 7 -16.86 -1.16 -3.89
N SER A 8 -16.89 -2.34 -3.28
CA SER A 8 -16.39 -2.56 -1.93
C SER A 8 -14.88 -2.29 -1.87
N LYS A 9 -14.52 -1.15 -1.26
CA LYS A 9 -13.15 -0.65 -0.99
C LYS A 9 -12.31 -1.57 -0.08
N PHE A 10 -12.72 -2.82 0.10
CA PHE A 10 -12.22 -3.76 1.09
C PHE A 10 -10.78 -4.22 0.83
N GLY A 11 -10.39 -4.60 -0.40
CA GLY A 11 -9.06 -5.17 -0.67
C GLY A 11 -7.86 -4.21 -0.56
N ILE A 12 -7.96 -2.93 -0.98
CA ILE A 12 -6.84 -1.99 -0.79
C ILE A 12 -6.65 -1.67 0.70
N GLY A 13 -7.75 -1.49 1.43
CA GLY A 13 -7.71 -1.31 2.88
C GLY A 13 -7.17 -2.53 3.61
N LEU A 14 -7.50 -3.74 3.16
CA LEU A 14 -6.95 -4.99 3.69
C LEU A 14 -5.44 -5.06 3.43
N PHE A 15 -4.99 -4.78 2.20
CA PHE A 15 -3.56 -4.78 1.88
C PHE A 15 -2.77 -3.80 2.76
N ILE A 16 -3.22 -2.54 2.87
CA ILE A 16 -2.56 -1.52 3.69
C ILE A 16 -2.65 -1.86 5.17
N GLY A 17 -3.79 -2.35 5.64
CA GLY A 17 -3.99 -2.80 7.01
C GLY A 17 -3.09 -3.97 7.38
N THR A 18 -2.93 -4.96 6.49
CA THR A 18 -2.02 -6.09 6.68
C THR A 18 -0.56 -5.64 6.64
N LEU A 19 -0.19 -4.71 5.74
CA LEU A 19 1.14 -4.12 5.69
C LEU A 19 1.48 -3.45 7.02
N LEU A 20 0.65 -2.50 7.43
CA LEU A 20 0.92 -1.67 8.59
C LEU A 20 0.77 -2.47 9.87
N GLY A 21 -0.29 -3.27 9.99
CA GLY A 21 -0.48 -4.19 11.12
C GLY A 21 0.67 -5.19 11.23
N GLY A 22 1.13 -5.73 10.09
CA GLY A 22 2.29 -6.60 10.03
C GLY A 22 3.57 -5.89 10.47
N LEU A 23 3.84 -4.69 9.97
CA LEU A 23 5.01 -3.90 10.36
C LEU A 23 4.96 -3.51 11.83
N THR A 24 3.82 -3.03 12.34
CA THR A 24 3.65 -2.69 13.76
C THR A 24 3.80 -3.90 14.66
N ALA A 25 3.29 -5.07 14.25
CA ALA A 25 3.49 -6.31 15.01
C ALA A 25 4.96 -6.73 15.03
N LEU A 26 5.68 -6.55 13.92
CA LEU A 26 7.13 -6.80 13.86
C LEU A 26 7.94 -5.79 14.66
N PHE A 27 7.44 -4.57 14.84
CA PHE A 27 8.05 -3.54 15.68
C PHE A 27 7.88 -3.80 17.18
N LEU A 28 6.69 -4.24 17.58
CA LEU A 28 6.40 -4.57 18.98
C LEU A 28 6.92 -5.94 19.39
N SER A 29 7.41 -6.74 18.44
CA SER A 29 7.94 -8.08 18.70
C SER A 29 9.35 -7.99 19.32
N PRO A 30 9.63 -8.71 20.44
CA PRO A 30 10.94 -8.73 21.10
C PRO A 30 12.00 -9.55 20.32
N THR A 31 11.82 -9.73 19.01
CA THR A 31 12.65 -10.57 18.15
C THR A 31 13.98 -9.91 17.78
N SER A 32 15.04 -10.72 17.71
CA SER A 32 16.37 -10.28 17.31
C SER A 32 16.39 -9.70 15.89
N GLY A 33 17.36 -8.82 15.59
CA GLY A 33 17.44 -8.14 14.30
C GLY A 33 17.49 -9.09 13.09
N GLU A 34 18.15 -10.25 13.19
CA GLU A 34 18.19 -11.24 12.10
C GLU A 34 16.84 -11.91 11.86
N GLU A 35 16.17 -12.30 12.95
CA GLU A 35 14.86 -12.96 12.90
C GLU A 35 13.78 -12.00 12.40
N ASN A 36 13.88 -10.73 12.81
CA ASN A 36 13.03 -9.65 12.31
C ASN A 36 13.22 -9.37 10.82
N ARG A 37 14.45 -9.45 10.30
CA ARG A 37 14.69 -9.35 8.84
C ARG A 37 14.07 -10.51 8.08
N LYS A 38 14.18 -11.75 8.59
CA LYS A 38 13.56 -12.94 7.97
C LYS A 38 12.03 -12.85 7.96
N LEU A 39 11.43 -12.43 9.07
CA LEU A 39 9.99 -12.21 9.19
C LEU A 39 9.50 -11.12 8.24
N LEU A 40 10.22 -10.00 8.16
CA LEU A 40 9.92 -8.92 7.23
C LEU A 40 9.95 -9.42 5.78
N ALA A 41 11.02 -10.11 5.38
CA ALA A 41 11.14 -10.68 4.04
C ALA A 41 10.00 -11.66 3.72
N LYS A 42 9.58 -12.48 4.70
CA LYS A 42 8.43 -13.38 4.54
C LYS A 42 7.12 -12.61 4.36
N LYS A 43 6.88 -11.56 5.15
CA LYS A 43 5.69 -10.71 5.00
C LYS A 43 5.67 -9.96 3.68
N ILE A 44 6.82 -9.47 3.20
CA ILE A 44 6.93 -8.88 1.87
C ILE A 44 6.51 -9.89 0.79
N LYS A 45 7.01 -11.12 0.84
CA LYS A 45 6.61 -12.18 -0.10
C LYS A 45 5.13 -12.55 -0.01
N GLU A 46 4.58 -12.63 1.20
CA GLU A 46 3.14 -12.86 1.39
C GLU A 46 2.32 -11.72 0.78
N LEU A 47 2.78 -10.48 0.94
CA LEU A 47 2.14 -9.31 0.34
C LEU A 47 2.24 -9.34 -1.18
N GLU A 48 3.41 -9.62 -1.75
CA GLU A 48 3.57 -9.80 -3.21
C GLU A 48 2.63 -10.87 -3.75
N LYS A 49 2.52 -12.00 -3.06
CA LYS A 49 1.60 -13.08 -3.44
C LYS A 49 0.13 -12.65 -3.33
N MET A 50 -0.25 -11.93 -2.28
CA MET A 50 -1.59 -11.34 -2.18
C MET A 50 -1.87 -10.36 -3.32
N LEU A 51 -0.86 -9.65 -3.83
CA LEU A 51 -1.01 -8.78 -4.98
C LEU A 51 -1.29 -9.53 -6.26
N GLU A 52 -0.67 -10.69 -6.45
CA GLU A 52 -0.90 -11.55 -7.62
C GLU A 52 -2.25 -12.29 -7.56
N GLU A 53 -2.72 -12.65 -6.35
CA GLU A 53 -3.94 -13.45 -6.16
C GLU A 53 -5.23 -12.61 -6.03
N GLU A 54 -5.15 -11.35 -5.57
CA GLU A 54 -6.35 -10.52 -5.39
C GLU A 54 -6.87 -9.93 -6.70
N HIS A 55 -8.14 -9.51 -6.69
CA HIS A 55 -8.85 -8.81 -7.76
C HIS A 55 -8.18 -7.46 -8.17
N ILE A 56 -6.98 -7.50 -8.76
CA ILE A 56 -6.20 -6.35 -9.22
C ILE A 56 -7.10 -5.47 -10.08
N ASP A 57 -7.81 -6.06 -11.04
CA ASP A 57 -8.72 -5.37 -11.96
C ASP A 57 -9.76 -4.55 -11.26
N LYS A 58 -10.37 -5.11 -10.21
CA LYS A 58 -11.38 -4.39 -9.44
C LYS A 58 -10.76 -3.19 -8.74
N LYS A 59 -9.53 -3.32 -8.25
CA LYS A 59 -8.80 -2.25 -7.54
C LYS A 59 -8.28 -1.17 -8.47
N VAL A 60 -7.76 -1.58 -9.61
CA VAL A 60 -7.39 -0.70 -10.71
C VAL A 60 -8.62 0.08 -11.18
N LYS A 61 -9.75 -0.59 -11.41
CA LYS A 61 -11.01 0.08 -11.76
C LYS A 61 -11.51 1.03 -10.67
N GLU A 62 -11.39 0.65 -9.40
CA GLU A 62 -11.79 1.51 -8.26
C GLU A 62 -10.94 2.79 -8.16
N ILE A 63 -9.64 2.71 -8.47
CA ILE A 63 -8.72 3.85 -8.40
C ILE A 63 -8.77 4.69 -9.68
N PHE A 64 -8.58 4.06 -10.83
CA PHE A 64 -8.39 4.76 -12.10
C PHE A 64 -9.72 4.98 -12.84
N GLY A 65 -10.73 4.14 -12.59
CA GLY A 65 -12.04 4.15 -13.27
C GLY A 65 -12.12 3.12 -14.39
N GLU A 66 -10.99 2.69 -14.91
CA GLU A 66 -10.84 1.73 -16.01
C GLU A 66 -9.72 0.74 -15.71
N VAL A 67 -9.79 -0.44 -16.32
CA VAL A 67 -8.75 -1.47 -16.22
C VAL A 67 -7.97 -1.49 -17.52
N THR A 68 -6.79 -0.89 -17.48
CA THR A 68 -5.81 -0.94 -18.57
C THR A 68 -4.55 -1.64 -18.06
N GLU A 69 -3.76 -2.21 -18.97
CA GLU A 69 -2.46 -2.79 -18.62
C GLU A 69 -1.56 -1.77 -17.93
N GLU A 70 -1.58 -0.52 -18.42
CA GLU A 70 -0.84 0.58 -17.80
C GLU A 70 -1.31 0.87 -16.36
N ALA A 71 -2.62 0.86 -16.11
CA ALA A 71 -3.16 1.12 -14.79
C ALA A 71 -2.91 -0.05 -13.81
N ARG A 72 -2.90 -1.29 -14.32
CA ARG A 72 -2.48 -2.49 -13.57
C ARG A 72 -1.01 -2.39 -13.18
N ASP A 73 -0.14 -2.14 -14.15
CA ASP A 73 1.29 -1.99 -13.93
C ASP A 73 1.59 -0.88 -12.93
N LEU A 74 0.91 0.27 -13.07
CA LEU A 74 1.10 1.41 -12.18
C LEU A 74 0.71 1.06 -10.75
N TYR A 75 -0.43 0.38 -10.57
CA TYR A 75 -0.90 -0.06 -9.28
C TYR A 75 0.07 -1.04 -8.60
N LEU A 76 0.52 -2.07 -9.34
CA LEU A 76 1.45 -3.07 -8.83
C LEU A 76 2.81 -2.46 -8.48
N LYS A 77 3.38 -1.63 -9.36
CA LYS A 77 4.64 -0.92 -9.11
C LYS A 77 4.53 -0.03 -7.88
N THR A 78 3.45 0.73 -7.76
CA THR A 78 3.23 1.61 -6.60
C THR A 78 3.20 0.82 -5.31
N LYS A 79 2.49 -0.30 -5.28
CA LYS A 79 2.43 -1.14 -4.09
C LYS A 79 3.76 -1.78 -3.73
N LYS A 80 4.51 -2.25 -4.72
CA LYS A 80 5.85 -2.82 -4.53
C LYS A 80 6.82 -1.80 -3.96
N GLU A 81 6.85 -0.60 -4.54
CA GLU A 81 7.69 0.50 -4.07
C GLU A 81 7.28 0.97 -2.67
N LEU A 82 5.97 1.01 -2.37
CA LEU A 82 5.46 1.30 -1.02
C LEU A 82 5.97 0.28 0.01
N ILE A 83 5.89 -1.01 -0.30
CA ILE A 83 6.40 -2.09 0.57
C ILE A 83 7.89 -1.90 0.82
N LYS A 84 8.66 -1.65 -0.24
CA LYS A 84 10.10 -1.47 -0.15
C LYS A 84 10.45 -0.31 0.79
N ARG A 85 9.86 0.86 0.58
CA ARG A 85 10.12 2.04 1.41
C ARG A 85 9.70 1.88 2.86
N LEU A 86 8.56 1.24 3.11
CA LEU A 86 8.14 0.97 4.50
C LEU A 86 9.07 -0.03 5.19
N SER A 87 9.69 -0.92 4.42
CA SER A 87 10.67 -1.89 4.92
C SER A 87 12.00 -1.21 5.24
N GLU A 88 12.49 -0.33 4.36
CA GLU A 88 13.66 0.52 4.59
C GLU A 88 13.46 1.46 5.78
N LEU A 89 12.28 2.10 5.85
CA LEU A 89 11.91 2.95 6.96
C LEU A 89 11.97 2.16 8.27
N LYS A 90 11.51 0.89 8.27
CA LYS A 90 11.56 0.04 9.46
C LYS A 90 12.97 -0.19 10.02
N GLU A 91 13.99 -0.20 9.17
CA GLU A 91 15.37 -0.36 9.62
C GLU A 91 15.89 0.87 10.39
N THR A 92 15.20 2.01 10.26
CA THR A 92 15.66 3.31 10.77
C THR A 92 14.85 3.90 11.92
N ILE A 93 13.59 3.50 12.08
CA ILE A 93 12.69 4.02 13.13
C ILE A 93 12.06 2.88 13.91
N GLU A 94 11.64 3.09 15.16
CA GLU A 94 10.94 2.06 15.97
C GLU A 94 9.43 2.02 15.77
N HIS A 95 8.82 3.07 15.21
CA HIS A 95 7.38 3.13 15.00
C HIS A 95 7.02 4.01 13.81
N ILE A 96 6.12 3.49 12.97
CA ILE A 96 5.51 4.22 11.85
C ILE A 96 4.27 4.95 12.39
N ASP A 97 4.36 6.27 12.48
CA ASP A 97 3.22 7.14 12.71
C ASP A 97 2.64 7.63 11.37
N ARG A 98 1.57 8.42 11.46
CA ARG A 98 0.85 8.95 10.31
C ARG A 98 1.72 9.83 9.43
N GLU A 99 2.53 10.70 10.02
CA GLU A 99 3.33 11.67 9.26
C GLU A 99 4.41 10.94 8.45
N LYS A 100 5.03 9.92 9.05
CA LYS A 100 6.00 9.06 8.38
C LYS A 100 5.35 8.24 7.27
N TYR A 101 4.16 7.68 7.52
CA TYR A 101 3.42 6.98 6.46
C TYR A 101 3.04 7.91 5.32
N GLU A 102 2.52 9.10 5.61
CA GLU A 102 2.17 10.11 4.60
C GLU A 102 3.40 10.50 3.75
N THR A 103 4.55 10.63 4.40
CA THR A 103 5.83 10.91 3.73
C THR A 103 6.21 9.77 2.78
N VAL A 104 6.21 8.53 3.26
CA VAL A 104 6.54 7.36 2.43
C VAL A 104 5.58 7.23 1.24
N VAL A 105 4.27 7.41 1.46
CA VAL A 105 3.28 7.38 0.37
C VAL A 105 3.57 8.48 -0.66
N LYS A 106 3.88 9.69 -0.21
CA LYS A 106 4.22 10.81 -1.10
C LYS A 106 5.46 10.49 -1.93
N GLU A 107 6.53 10.02 -1.30
CA GLU A 107 7.78 9.67 -1.98
C GLU A 107 7.60 8.52 -2.96
N THR A 108 6.86 7.47 -2.58
CA THR A 108 6.50 6.37 -3.47
C THR A 108 5.80 6.90 -4.72
N VAL A 109 4.77 7.73 -4.56
CA VAL A 109 4.04 8.29 -5.70
C VAL A 109 4.92 9.22 -6.54
N ASP A 110 5.79 10.01 -5.93
CA ASP A 110 6.70 10.91 -6.64
C ASP A 110 7.77 10.15 -7.46
N ILE A 111 8.23 8.99 -7.00
CA ILE A 111 9.10 8.11 -7.79
C ILE A 111 8.35 7.50 -8.95
N ILE A 112 7.16 6.96 -8.69
CA ILE A 112 6.34 6.34 -9.74
C ILE A 112 5.94 7.38 -10.80
N LYS A 113 5.68 8.64 -10.41
CA LYS A 113 5.51 9.76 -11.34
C LYS A 113 6.72 9.93 -12.27
N LYS A 114 7.93 9.95 -11.70
CA LYS A 114 9.18 10.10 -12.46
C LYS A 114 9.46 8.92 -13.39
N GLU A 115 9.29 7.69 -12.89
CA GLU A 115 9.56 6.46 -13.64
C GLU A 115 8.56 6.23 -14.77
N ALA A 116 7.26 6.39 -14.47
CA ALA A 116 6.21 6.22 -15.46
C ALA A 116 6.12 7.40 -16.44
N LYS A 117 6.88 8.50 -16.18
CA LYS A 117 6.73 9.79 -16.88
C LYS A 117 5.26 10.24 -16.97
N LYS A 118 4.46 9.85 -15.98
CA LYS A 118 3.04 10.15 -15.87
C LYS A 118 2.85 11.12 -14.72
N GLU A 119 2.23 12.24 -15.03
CA GLU A 119 1.75 13.19 -14.02
C GLU A 119 0.25 13.37 -14.17
N GLY A 120 -0.39 13.88 -13.13
CA GLY A 120 -1.80 14.26 -13.17
C GLY A 120 -2.72 13.39 -12.31
N LYS A 121 -4.00 13.40 -12.65
CA LYS A 121 -5.11 12.95 -11.79
C LYS A 121 -4.97 11.50 -11.32
N GLU A 122 -4.38 10.62 -12.12
CA GLU A 122 -4.19 9.20 -11.80
C GLU A 122 -3.27 9.01 -10.58
N MET A 123 -2.18 9.77 -10.53
CA MET A 123 -1.20 9.69 -9.44
C MET A 123 -1.74 10.31 -8.16
N GLU A 124 -2.50 11.41 -8.28
CA GLU A 124 -3.20 11.99 -7.14
C GLU A 124 -4.28 11.05 -6.59
N LYS A 125 -5.04 10.35 -7.45
CA LYS A 125 -6.00 9.32 -7.01
C LYS A 125 -5.31 8.16 -6.30
N LEU A 126 -4.15 7.71 -6.80
CA LEU A 126 -3.33 6.68 -6.17
C LEU A 126 -2.88 7.11 -4.77
N LYS A 127 -2.30 8.30 -4.66
CA LYS A 127 -1.88 8.91 -3.39
C LYS A 127 -3.06 9.01 -2.43
N GLU A 128 -4.17 9.58 -2.87
CA GLU A 128 -5.38 9.71 -2.05
C GLU A 128 -5.92 8.35 -1.60
N ALA A 129 -5.91 7.33 -2.45
CA ALA A 129 -6.36 6.00 -2.11
C ALA A 129 -5.51 5.41 -0.98
N LEU A 130 -4.18 5.50 -1.08
CA LEU A 130 -3.26 5.04 -0.04
C LEU A 130 -3.47 5.80 1.28
N LEU A 131 -3.58 7.13 1.23
CA LEU A 131 -3.78 7.98 2.42
C LEU A 131 -5.16 7.77 3.09
N LYS A 132 -6.22 7.58 2.30
CA LYS A 132 -7.57 7.34 2.83
C LYS A 132 -7.66 6.06 3.63
N GLU A 133 -6.87 5.03 3.29
CA GLU A 133 -6.87 3.78 4.06
C GLU A 133 -6.19 3.94 5.42
N TRP A 134 -5.12 4.74 5.53
CA TRP A 134 -4.54 5.07 6.85
C TRP A 134 -5.60 5.67 7.79
N LYS A 135 -6.34 6.68 7.31
CA LYS A 135 -7.40 7.32 8.10
C LYS A 135 -8.49 6.33 8.56
N LYS A 136 -8.79 5.31 7.76
CA LYS A 136 -9.75 4.26 8.13
C LYS A 136 -9.20 3.29 9.17
N LEU A 137 -7.89 3.03 9.17
CA LEU A 137 -7.23 2.23 10.20
C LEU A 137 -7.22 2.96 11.53
N GLU A 138 -6.90 4.26 11.53
CA GLU A 138 -6.97 5.09 12.75
C GLU A 138 -8.40 5.22 13.29
N GLY A 139 -9.38 5.43 12.42
CA GLY A 139 -10.78 5.59 12.80
C GLY A 139 -11.47 4.31 13.29
N LYS A 140 -10.85 3.14 13.11
CA LYS A 140 -11.34 1.85 13.64
C LYS A 140 -10.86 1.53 15.06
N LYS A 141 -10.06 2.41 15.69
CA LYS A 141 -9.82 2.34 17.14
C LYS A 141 -11.10 2.75 17.88
N LYS A 142 -12.03 1.82 18.05
CA LYS A 142 -13.17 1.94 18.97
C LYS A 142 -13.39 0.62 19.69
#